data_AF-A0A2V8Q7E7-F1
#
_entry.id   AF-A0A2V8Q7E7-F1
#
_cell.length_a   1.000
_cell.length_b   1.000
_cell.length_c   1.000
_cell.angle_alpha   90.00
_cell.angle_beta   90.00
_cell.angle_gamma   90.00
#
_symmetry.space_group_name_H-M   'P 1'
#
loop_
_entity.id
_entity.type
_entity.pdbx_description
1 polymer ?
#
loop_
_entity_poly.entity_id
_entity_poly.type
_entity_poly.pdbx_seq_one_letter_code
_entity_poly.pdbx_strand_id
1 'polypeptide(L)'
;MEVIMSADKDLISVQQARDLVEAGHRAQTEVARFDQAKIDRICEAMAKAAIRESPRVASLAVEETGYGIPADKQEKNRFAAEDVWNYFKNLRTVGVVSETKDVV
;
A
#
# COMPACT_ATOMS: atom_id res chain seq x y z
N MET A 1 27.15 29.79 -13.77
CA MET A 1 25.93 29.10 -14.25
C MET A 1 26.10 27.67 -13.77
N GLU A 2 25.53 27.24 -12.67
CA GLU A 2 24.10 27.18 -12.36
C GLU A 2 23.81 27.70 -10.94
N VAL A 3 22.98 28.73 -10.86
CA VAL A 3 22.16 28.97 -9.68
C VAL A 3 20.81 28.35 -10.02
N ILE A 4 20.70 27.03 -9.86
CA ILE A 4 19.37 26.44 -9.69
C ILE A 4 18.95 26.93 -8.32
N MET A 5 18.06 27.92 -8.29
CA MET A 5 17.35 28.31 -7.08
C MET A 5 16.83 27.02 -6.44
N SER A 6 17.44 26.61 -5.33
CA SER A 6 16.95 25.53 -4.48
C SER A 6 15.56 25.98 -4.04
N ALA A 7 14.52 25.57 -4.75
CA ALA A 7 13.16 25.79 -4.30
C ALA A 7 13.02 25.25 -2.87
N ASP A 8 12.34 26.01 -2.02
CA ASP A 8 12.26 25.73 -0.58
C ASP A 8 11.69 24.31 -0.38
N LYS A 9 12.53 23.41 0.13
CA LYS A 9 12.23 21.96 0.15
C LYS A 9 10.96 21.65 0.94
N ASP A 10 10.68 22.44 1.97
CA ASP A 10 9.44 22.39 2.74
C ASP A 10 8.24 22.75 1.86
N LEU A 11 8.29 23.86 1.10
CA LEU A 11 7.22 24.25 0.17
C LEU A 11 7.00 23.20 -0.92
N ILE A 12 8.07 22.62 -1.48
CA ILE A 12 7.98 21.50 -2.43
C ILE A 12 7.28 20.31 -1.78
N SER A 13 7.71 19.89 -0.58
CA SER A 13 7.13 18.73 0.10
C SER A 13 5.66 18.92 0.42
N VAL A 14 5.26 20.15 0.82
CA VAL A 14 3.87 20.51 1.08
C VAL A 14 3.04 20.42 -0.21
N GLN A 15 3.58 20.92 -1.32
CA GLN A 15 2.87 20.85 -2.59
C GLN A 15 2.74 19.41 -3.09
N GLN A 16 3.80 18.61 -3.01
CA GLN A 16 3.75 17.19 -3.35
C GLN A 16 2.72 16.43 -2.51
N ALA A 17 2.64 16.71 -1.21
CA ALA A 17 1.65 16.09 -0.34
C ALA A 17 0.21 16.45 -0.77
N ARG A 18 -0.05 17.71 -1.14
CA ARG A 18 -1.36 18.15 -1.66
C ARG A 18 -1.72 17.41 -2.94
N ASP A 19 -0.78 17.35 -3.88
CA ASP A 19 -1.00 16.71 -5.18
C ASP A 19 -1.29 15.21 -5.03
N LEU A 20 -0.56 14.53 -4.13
CA LEU A 20 -0.75 13.11 -3.83
C LEU A 20 -2.09 12.84 -3.14
N VAL A 21 -2.50 13.66 -2.18
CA VAL A 21 -3.81 13.52 -1.52
C VAL A 21 -4.95 13.72 -2.51
N GLU A 22 -4.85 14.72 -3.39
CA GLU A 22 -5.87 14.97 -4.40
C GLU A 22 -5.96 13.82 -5.41
N ALA A 23 -4.81 13.31 -5.88
CA ALA A 23 -4.75 12.14 -6.75
C ALA A 23 -5.31 10.89 -6.06
N GLY A 24 -4.98 10.68 -4.78
CA GLY A 24 -5.50 9.60 -3.97
C GLY A 24 -7.02 9.65 -3.82
N HIS A 25 -7.59 10.84 -3.60
CA HIS A 25 -9.04 11.03 -3.50
C HIS A 25 -9.76 10.70 -4.81
N ARG A 26 -9.22 11.17 -5.95
CA ARG A 26 -9.76 10.82 -7.28
C ARG A 26 -9.70 9.30 -7.53
N ALA A 27 -8.57 8.67 -7.24
CA ALA A 27 -8.41 7.22 -7.39
C ALA A 27 -9.37 6.44 -6.48
N GLN A 28 -9.52 6.86 -5.22
CA GLN A 28 -10.42 6.23 -4.25
C GLN A 28 -11.88 6.29 -4.72
N THR A 29 -12.31 7.41 -5.33
CA THR A 29 -13.67 7.56 -5.86
C THR A 29 -13.98 6.51 -6.94
N GLU A 30 -13.00 6.19 -7.80
CA GLU A 30 -13.16 5.13 -8.80
C GLU A 30 -13.09 3.74 -8.19
N VAL A 31 -12.15 3.49 -7.26
CA VAL A 31 -12.03 2.20 -6.55
C VAL A 31 -13.28 1.88 -5.75
N ALA A 32 -13.95 2.87 -5.16
CA ALA A 32 -15.18 2.71 -4.38
C ALA A 32 -16.35 2.13 -5.20
N ARG A 33 -16.28 2.17 -6.54
CA ARG A 33 -17.29 1.61 -7.44
C ARG A 33 -17.00 0.17 -7.85
N PHE A 34 -15.87 -0.39 -7.44
CA PHE A 34 -15.49 -1.75 -7.84
C PHE A 34 -16.25 -2.80 -7.04
N ASP A 35 -16.50 -3.95 -7.68
CA ASP A 35 -17.06 -5.11 -7.02
C ASP A 35 -16.00 -5.85 -6.17
N GLN A 36 -16.46 -6.76 -5.32
CA GLN A 36 -15.61 -7.58 -4.46
C GLN A 36 -14.53 -8.31 -5.27
N ALA A 37 -14.91 -8.96 -6.37
CA ALA A 37 -13.99 -9.76 -7.19
C ALA A 37 -12.87 -8.93 -7.82
N LYS A 38 -13.13 -7.66 -8.15
CA LYS A 38 -12.11 -6.74 -8.66
C LYS A 38 -11.20 -6.24 -7.55
N ILE A 39 -11.73 -5.92 -6.36
CA ILE A 39 -10.92 -5.58 -5.18
C ILE A 39 -10.00 -6.75 -4.81
N ASP A 40 -10.53 -7.97 -4.75
CA ASP A 40 -9.76 -9.16 -4.39
C ASP A 40 -8.61 -9.41 -5.38
N ARG A 41 -8.86 -9.24 -6.69
CA ARG A 41 -7.82 -9.36 -7.74
C ARG A 41 -6.72 -8.31 -7.59
N ILE A 42 -7.06 -7.07 -7.22
CA ILE A 42 -6.08 -6.01 -6.99
C ILE A 42 -5.21 -6.38 -5.78
N CYS A 43 -5.83 -6.76 -4.66
CA CYS A 43 -5.12 -7.15 -3.44
C CYS A 43 -4.22 -8.37 -3.67
N GLU A 44 -4.69 -9.39 -4.39
CA GLU A 44 -3.91 -10.56 -4.73
C GLU A 44 -2.68 -10.19 -5.60
N ALA A 45 -2.86 -9.31 -6.58
CA ALA A 45 -1.75 -8.83 -7.42
C ALA A 45 -0.71 -8.04 -6.59
N MET A 46 -1.16 -7.20 -5.66
CA MET A 46 -0.30 -6.47 -4.74
C MET A 46 0.51 -7.42 -3.84
N ALA A 47 -0.15 -8.42 -3.23
CA ALA A 47 0.49 -9.44 -2.40
C ALA A 47 1.57 -10.21 -3.19
N LYS A 48 1.25 -10.70 -4.39
CA LYS A 48 2.20 -11.41 -5.26
C LYS A 48 3.40 -10.54 -5.64
N ALA A 49 3.18 -9.26 -5.94
CA ALA A 49 4.26 -8.32 -6.24
C ALA A 49 5.16 -8.08 -5.01
N ALA A 50 4.57 -7.89 -3.84
CA ALA A 50 5.30 -7.67 -2.59
C ALA A 50 6.14 -8.89 -2.19
N ILE A 51 5.62 -10.12 -2.35
CA ILE A 51 6.40 -11.35 -2.14
C ILE A 51 7.60 -11.40 -3.08
N ARG A 52 7.38 -11.15 -4.38
CA ARG A 52 8.44 -11.19 -5.40
C ARG A 52 9.54 -10.16 -5.14
N GLU A 53 9.17 -8.95 -4.75
CA GLU A 53 10.12 -7.85 -4.48
C GLU A 53 10.72 -7.89 -3.07
N SER A 54 10.22 -8.76 -2.19
CA SER A 54 10.63 -8.83 -0.78
C SER A 54 12.14 -8.89 -0.54
N PRO A 55 12.96 -9.63 -1.32
CA PRO A 55 14.41 -9.66 -1.10
C PRO A 55 15.06 -8.32 -1.46
N ARG A 56 14.63 -7.71 -2.57
CA ARG A 56 15.20 -6.46 -3.08
C ARG A 56 14.95 -5.31 -2.12
N VAL A 57 13.71 -5.13 -1.68
CA VAL A 57 13.35 -4.03 -0.77
C VAL A 57 13.87 -4.26 0.64
N ALA A 58 14.08 -5.51 1.06
CA ALA A 58 14.75 -5.83 2.32
C ALA A 58 16.21 -5.37 2.31
N SER A 59 16.97 -5.67 1.26
CA SER A 59 18.35 -5.19 1.11
C SER A 59 18.41 -3.67 1.04
N LEU A 60 17.54 -3.04 0.24
CA LEU A 60 17.49 -1.57 0.13
C LEU A 60 17.26 -0.90 1.49
N ALA A 61 16.35 -1.43 2.30
CA ALA A 61 16.08 -0.89 3.63
C ALA A 61 17.28 -1.01 4.58
N VAL A 62 18.08 -2.08 4.50
CA VAL A 62 19.32 -2.21 5.30
C VAL A 62 20.38 -1.26 4.78
N GLU A 63 20.56 -1.15 3.46
CA GLU A 63 21.52 -0.25 2.83
C GLU A 63 21.25 1.23 3.19
N GLU A 64 20.00 1.65 3.11
CA GLU A 64 19.60 3.04 3.38
C GLU A 64 19.65 3.40 4.87
N THR A 65 19.23 2.48 5.75
CA THR A 65 19.07 2.78 7.19
C THR A 65 20.23 2.33 8.07
N GLY A 66 21.05 1.38 7.59
CA GLY A 66 22.08 0.71 8.37
C GLY A 66 21.55 -0.27 9.43
N TYR A 67 20.24 -0.53 9.50
CA TYR A 67 19.62 -1.33 10.58
C TYR A 67 19.12 -2.70 10.14
N GLY A 68 19.45 -3.71 10.94
CA GLY A 68 18.91 -5.08 10.84
C GLY A 68 19.63 -5.94 9.81
N ILE A 69 19.06 -7.11 9.52
CA ILE A 69 19.63 -8.12 8.61
C ILE A 69 18.69 -8.26 7.41
N PRO A 70 19.19 -8.30 6.15
CA PRO A 70 18.34 -8.42 4.96
C PRO A 70 17.38 -9.62 5.00
N ALA A 71 17.85 -10.78 5.46
CA ALA A 71 17.01 -11.98 5.59
C ALA A 71 15.82 -11.77 6.54
N ASP A 72 16.04 -11.17 7.72
CA ASP A 72 14.98 -10.88 8.69
C ASP A 72 13.98 -9.85 8.15
N LYS A 73 14.45 -8.88 7.35
CA LYS A 73 13.53 -7.93 6.69
C LYS A 73 12.76 -8.57 5.55
N GLN A 74 13.37 -9.50 4.81
CA GLN A 74 12.66 -10.27 3.79
C GLN A 74 11.55 -11.12 4.43
N GLU A 75 11.81 -11.75 5.57
CA GLU A 75 10.81 -12.46 6.38
C GLU A 75 9.65 -11.55 6.76
N LYS A 76 9.94 -10.35 7.31
CA LYS A 76 8.91 -9.35 7.64
C LYS A 76 8.08 -8.92 6.42
N ASN A 77 8.72 -8.75 5.27
CA ASN A 77 8.05 -8.41 4.02
C ASN A 77 7.17 -9.56 3.54
N ARG A 78 7.63 -10.82 3.63
CA ARG A 78 6.81 -11.99 3.30
C ARG A 78 5.60 -12.08 4.22
N PHE A 79 5.77 -11.93 5.53
CA PHE A 79 4.66 -11.90 6.48
C PHE A 79 3.58 -10.88 6.10
N ALA A 80 4.00 -9.64 5.80
CA ALA A 80 3.09 -8.57 5.39
C ALA A 80 2.36 -8.85 4.06
N ALA A 81 2.98 -9.61 3.16
CA ALA A 81 2.44 -9.88 1.83
C ALA A 81 1.65 -11.19 1.73
N GLU A 82 2.02 -12.21 2.50
CA GLU A 82 1.45 -13.57 2.43
C GLU A 82 0.49 -13.83 3.59
N ASP A 83 0.97 -13.75 4.83
CA ASP A 83 0.18 -14.11 6.01
C ASP A 83 -1.00 -13.16 6.22
N VAL A 84 -0.74 -11.85 6.09
CA VAL A 84 -1.78 -10.82 6.14
C VAL A 84 -2.79 -11.04 5.01
N TRP A 85 -2.34 -11.24 3.76
CA TRP A 85 -3.26 -11.50 2.65
C TRP A 85 -4.09 -12.77 2.87
N ASN A 86 -3.48 -13.85 3.33
CA ASN A 86 -4.17 -15.11 3.61
C ASN A 86 -5.27 -14.97 4.66
N TYR A 87 -5.10 -14.07 5.64
CA TYR A 87 -6.15 -13.74 6.59
C TYR A 87 -7.30 -12.97 5.95
N PHE A 88 -7.01 -11.92 5.17
CA PHE A 88 -8.03 -11.00 4.64
C PHE A 88 -8.75 -11.50 3.37
N LYS A 89 -8.14 -12.39 2.57
CA LYS A 89 -8.62 -12.72 1.20
C LYS A 89 -10.04 -13.26 1.09
N ASN A 90 -10.60 -13.80 2.16
CA ASN A 90 -11.96 -14.35 2.19
C ASN A 90 -12.96 -13.44 2.91
N LEU A 91 -12.52 -12.29 3.42
CA LEU A 91 -13.39 -11.33 4.09
C LEU A 91 -14.14 -10.49 3.05
N ARG A 92 -15.46 -10.39 3.21
CA ARG A 92 -16.25 -9.46 2.42
C ARG A 92 -16.04 -8.03 2.92
N THR A 93 -15.74 -7.13 2.00
CA THR A 93 -15.44 -5.71 2.26
C THR A 93 -16.22 -4.77 1.35
N VAL A 94 -16.92 -5.29 0.34
CA VAL A 94 -17.75 -4.53 -0.60
C VAL A 94 -19.24 -4.84 -0.40
N GLY A 95 -20.04 -3.78 -0.34
CA GLY A 95 -21.49 -3.84 -0.16
C GLY A 95 -21.90 -4.17 1.28
N VAL A 96 -23.08 -4.78 1.45
CA VAL A 96 -23.57 -5.23 2.76
C VAL A 96 -22.81 -6.50 3.16
N VAL A 97 -21.99 -6.39 4.22
CA VAL A 97 -21.13 -7.47 4.72
C VAL A 97 -21.75 -8.27 5.87
N SER A 98 -22.71 -7.67 6.57
CA SER A 98 -23.52 -8.30 7.61
C SER A 98 -24.86 -7.57 7.68
N GLU A 99 -25.94 -8.32 7.86
CA GLU A 99 -27.29 -7.78 8.12
C GLU A 99 -27.85 -8.58 9.31
N THR A 100 -28.21 -7.89 10.38
CA THR A 100 -28.86 -8.51 11.55
C THR A 100 -30.33 -8.18 11.51
N LYS A 101 -31.19 -9.18 11.66
CA LYS A 101 -32.64 -8.97 11.74
C LYS A 101 -33.00 -8.50 13.15
N ASP A 102 -32.95 -7.21 13.40
CA ASP A 102 -33.74 -6.63 14.48
C ASP A 102 -35.18 -6.51 13.98
N VAL A 103 -35.97 -7.55 14.25
CA VAL A 103 -37.43 -7.50 14.11
C VAL A 103 -37.95 -6.77 15.34
N VAL A 104 -38.30 -5.49 15.18
CA VAL A 104 -39.21 -4.79 16.10
C VAL A 104 -40.64 -5.16 15.73
#